data_AF-A0A068TTT4-F1
#
_entry.id   AF-A0A068TTT4-F1
#
_cell.length_a   1.000
_cell.length_b   1.000
_cell.length_c   1.000
_cell.angle_alpha   90.00
_cell.angle_beta   90.00
_cell.angle_gamma   90.00
#
_symmetry.space_group_name_H-M   'P 1'
#
loop_
_entity.id
_entity.type
_entity.pdbx_description
1 polymer ?
#
loop_
_entity_poly.entity_id
_entity_poly.type
_entity_poly.pdbx_seq_one_letter_code
_entity_poly.pdbx_strand_id
1 'polypeptide(L)'
;MRDNLCNHIWEFSFTEISAPEYWRDLDPYWKGTGKSMRRYFHQDGSQTADPGDEVWGGHQACYSIVTGLQADRNMREHYVRVNHWPRMYIARKQDWSWEMSNSLCRYSSMPDPDKEDGTGPYYAVI
;
A
#
# COMPACT_ATOMS: atom_id res chain seq x y z
N MET A 1 -11.74 4.82 -6.24
CA MET A 1 -10.46 4.09 -6.02
C MET A 1 -9.29 5.04 -5.84
N ARG A 2 -9.04 5.99 -6.76
CA ARG A 2 -7.97 6.99 -6.58
C ARG A 2 -8.14 7.80 -5.29
N ASP A 3 -9.35 8.30 -5.05
CA ASP A 3 -9.62 9.07 -3.83
C ASP A 3 -9.37 8.23 -2.58
N ASN A 4 -9.80 6.97 -2.55
CA ASN A 4 -9.49 6.06 -1.44
C ASN A 4 -7.98 5.88 -1.24
N LEU A 5 -7.19 5.74 -2.32
CA LEU A 5 -5.73 5.66 -2.21
C LEU A 5 -5.13 6.93 -1.62
N CYS A 6 -5.55 8.10 -2.09
CA CYS A 6 -5.03 9.39 -1.67
C CYS A 6 -5.51 9.82 -0.27
N ASN A 7 -6.69 9.35 0.15
CA ASN A 7 -7.30 9.72 1.42
C ASN A 7 -6.68 8.98 2.61
N HIS A 8 -6.01 7.85 2.40
CA HIS A 8 -5.41 7.07 3.47
C HIS A 8 -3.89 7.20 3.50
N ILE A 9 -3.33 7.12 4.71
CA ILE A 9 -1.90 6.90 4.91
C ILE A 9 -1.67 5.39 4.84
N TRP A 10 -0.67 4.95 4.09
CA TRP A 10 -0.40 3.53 3.89
C TRP A 10 0.89 3.11 4.59
N GLU A 11 0.83 2.10 5.45
CA GLU A 11 2.00 1.43 6.00
C GLU A 11 2.49 0.37 5.01
N PHE A 12 3.73 0.52 4.56
CA PHE A 12 4.41 -0.35 3.62
C PHE A 12 5.31 -1.35 4.35
N SER A 13 5.27 -2.60 3.92
CA SER A 13 6.24 -3.62 4.32
C SER A 13 6.49 -4.63 3.20
N PHE A 14 7.67 -5.24 3.22
CA PHE A 14 7.99 -6.37 2.35
C PHE A 14 7.33 -7.66 2.85
N THR A 15 7.00 -8.58 1.94
CA THR A 15 6.52 -9.91 2.35
C THR A 15 7.69 -10.80 2.73
N GLU A 16 7.49 -11.64 3.75
CA GLU A 16 8.56 -12.52 4.24
C GLU A 16 9.06 -13.50 3.18
N ILE A 17 8.14 -14.07 2.40
CA ILE A 17 8.40 -15.23 1.54
C ILE A 17 9.12 -14.83 0.25
N SER A 18 8.78 -13.68 -0.33
CA SER A 18 9.22 -13.33 -1.69
C SER A 18 10.21 -12.17 -1.74
N ALA A 19 10.33 -11.38 -0.68
CA ALA A 19 11.29 -10.29 -0.65
C ALA A 19 12.70 -10.83 -0.34
N PRO A 20 13.73 -10.42 -1.13
CA PRO A 20 15.12 -10.71 -0.79
C PRO A 20 15.47 -10.25 0.62
N GLU A 21 16.33 -11.01 1.30
CA GLU A 21 16.75 -10.73 2.68
C GLU A 21 17.25 -9.28 2.85
N TYR A 22 18.07 -8.81 1.92
CA TYR A 22 18.55 -7.42 1.89
C TYR A 22 17.43 -6.37 2.01
N TRP A 23 16.28 -6.56 1.35
CA TRP A 23 15.17 -5.62 1.45
C TRP A 23 14.40 -5.73 2.76
N ARG A 24 14.31 -6.94 3.33
CA ARG A 24 13.74 -7.14 4.67
C ARG A 24 14.62 -6.51 5.75
N ASP A 25 15.95 -6.52 5.59
CA ASP A 25 16.89 -5.89 6.51
C ASP A 25 16.84 -4.35 6.51
N LEU A 26 16.22 -3.76 5.48
CA LEU A 26 15.92 -2.33 5.42
C LEU A 26 14.52 -1.99 5.95
N ASP A 27 13.67 -3.00 6.16
CA ASP A 27 12.30 -2.82 6.59
C ASP A 27 12.20 -2.77 8.12
N PRO A 28 11.81 -1.62 8.72
CA PRO A 28 11.66 -1.50 10.17
C PRO A 28 10.66 -2.50 10.77
N TYR A 29 9.66 -2.94 10.00
CA TYR A 29 8.69 -3.95 10.42
C TYR A 29 9.38 -5.28 10.74
N TRP A 30 10.28 -5.72 9.85
CA TRP A 30 11.01 -6.99 10.01
C TRP A 30 12.13 -6.89 11.04
N LYS A 31 12.79 -5.74 11.15
CA LYS A 31 13.82 -5.51 12.17
C LYS A 31 13.26 -5.37 13.58
N GLY A 32 11.97 -5.08 13.72
CA GLY A 32 11.35 -4.73 15.00
C GLY A 32 11.88 -3.41 15.58
N THR A 33 12.50 -2.57 14.76
CA THR A 33 13.28 -1.40 15.22
C THR A 33 12.53 -0.07 15.20
N GLY A 34 11.26 -0.01 14.76
CA GLY A 34 10.56 1.28 14.79
C GLY A 34 9.27 1.40 13.99
N LYS A 35 8.94 2.65 13.65
CA LYS A 35 7.71 3.03 12.95
C LYS A 35 7.67 2.45 11.54
N SER A 36 6.53 1.88 11.16
CA SER A 36 6.24 1.39 9.82
C SER A 36 6.56 2.44 8.76
N MET A 37 7.11 2.01 7.61
CA MET A 37 7.36 2.90 6.48
C MET A 37 6.04 3.42 5.92
N ARG A 38 5.85 4.75 5.87
CA ARG A 38 4.60 5.32 5.37
C ARG A 38 4.70 5.74 3.92
N ARG A 39 3.61 5.57 3.19
CA ARG A 39 3.46 5.94 1.78
C ARG A 39 2.22 6.79 1.61
N TYR A 40 2.36 7.84 0.82
CA TYR A 40 1.32 8.83 0.56
C TYR A 40 1.07 8.87 -0.95
N PHE A 41 -0.17 8.62 -1.35
CA PHE A 41 -0.58 8.68 -2.75
C PHE A 41 -1.18 10.05 -3.03
N HIS A 42 -0.80 10.64 -4.16
CA HIS A 42 -1.24 11.99 -4.54
C HIS A 42 -2.16 11.94 -5.76
N GLN A 43 -3.02 12.94 -5.89
CA GLN A 43 -4.00 13.00 -6.98
C GLN A 43 -3.36 13.14 -8.37
N ASP A 44 -2.16 13.72 -8.43
CA ASP A 44 -1.36 13.84 -9.65
C ASP A 44 -0.73 12.52 -10.11
N GLY A 45 -0.89 11.44 -9.35
CA GLY A 45 -0.31 10.14 -9.64
C GLY A 45 1.10 9.94 -9.07
N SER A 46 1.63 10.90 -8.34
CA SER A 46 2.88 10.72 -7.60
C SER A 46 2.65 9.97 -6.28
N GLN A 47 3.71 9.36 -5.76
CA GLN A 47 3.76 8.79 -4.43
C GLN A 47 4.96 9.38 -3.69
N THR A 48 4.80 9.62 -2.38
CA THR A 48 5.90 10.04 -1.50
C THR A 48 6.00 9.13 -0.27
N ALA A 49 7.09 9.27 0.46
CA ALA A 49 7.37 8.55 1.71
C ALA A 49 7.75 9.52 2.83
N ASP A 50 7.82 8.99 4.06
CA ASP A 50 8.34 9.76 5.20
C ASP A 50 9.82 10.18 4.99
N PRO A 51 10.24 11.32 5.56
CA PRO A 51 11.65 11.69 5.58
C PRO A 51 12.49 10.63 6.29
N GLY A 52 13.65 10.28 5.71
CA GLY A 52 14.56 9.29 6.27
C GLY A 52 14.17 7.83 5.98
N ASP A 53 13.19 7.60 5.10
CA ASP A 53 12.89 6.26 4.60
C ASP A 53 14.02 5.76 3.69
N GLU A 54 14.86 4.86 4.22
CA GLU A 54 16.04 4.32 3.54
C GLU A 54 15.67 3.44 2.34
N VAL A 55 14.50 2.78 2.37
CA VAL A 55 14.01 1.96 1.25
C VAL A 55 13.55 2.84 0.09
N TRP A 56 12.94 3.99 0.40
CA TRP A 56 12.51 4.97 -0.58
C TRP A 56 13.70 5.75 -1.17
N GLY A 57 14.70 6.09 -0.34
CA GLY A 57 15.96 6.70 -0.79
C GLY A 57 15.81 8.05 -1.52
N GLY A 58 14.65 8.71 -1.43
CA GLY A 58 14.36 9.94 -2.16
C GLY A 58 14.01 9.75 -3.64
N HIS A 59 13.75 8.51 -4.08
CA HIS A 59 13.35 8.23 -5.46
C HIS A 59 11.97 8.84 -5.77
N GLN A 60 11.78 9.35 -6.98
CA GLN A 60 10.44 9.65 -7.46
C GLN A 60 9.71 8.33 -7.72
N ALA A 61 8.48 8.19 -7.22
CA ALA A 61 7.60 7.12 -7.65
C ALA A 61 6.29 7.66 -8.17
N CYS A 62 5.75 6.95 -9.15
CA CYS A 62 4.46 7.20 -9.74
C CYS A 62 3.59 5.96 -9.60
N TYR A 63 2.28 6.16 -9.51
CA TYR A 63 1.32 5.09 -9.53
C TYR A 63 0.21 5.35 -10.56
N SER A 64 -0.37 4.26 -11.02
CA SER A 64 -1.53 4.28 -11.91
C SER A 64 -2.53 3.21 -11.50
N ILE A 65 -3.80 3.49 -11.75
CA ILE A 65 -4.89 2.53 -11.57
C ILE A 65 -5.21 1.98 -12.94
N VAL A 66 -5.02 0.68 -13.12
CA VAL A 66 -5.29 0.00 -14.39
C VAL A 66 -6.65 -0.68 -14.27
N THR A 67 -7.54 -0.34 -15.21
CA THR A 67 -8.84 -1.01 -15.37
C THR A 67 -8.90 -1.63 -16.76
N GLY A 68 -8.77 -2.96 -16.83
CA GLY A 68 -8.86 -3.72 -18.08
C GLY A 68 -10.26 -4.30 -18.27
N LEU A 69 -10.76 -4.28 -19.52
CA LEU A 69 -11.91 -5.08 -19.93
C LEU A 69 -11.38 -6.35 -20.59
N GLN A 70 -11.57 -7.51 -19.96
CA GLN A 70 -11.26 -8.79 -20.60
C GLN A 70 -12.33 -9.11 -21.67
N ALA A 71 -11.90 -9.63 -22.83
CA ALA A 71 -12.73 -9.78 -24.03
C ALA A 71 -13.98 -10.68 -23.82
N ASP A 72 -13.99 -11.46 -22.75
CA ASP A 72 -15.03 -12.40 -22.32
C ASP A 72 -15.98 -11.80 -21.27
N ARG A 73 -16.29 -10.50 -21.35
CA ARG A 73 -17.46 -9.81 -20.73
C ARG A 73 -17.72 -9.98 -19.22
N ASN A 74 -16.92 -10.74 -18.48
CA ASN A 74 -17.27 -11.17 -17.12
C ASN A 74 -16.28 -10.73 -16.02
N MET A 75 -15.11 -10.18 -16.36
CA MET A 75 -14.23 -9.62 -15.32
C MET A 75 -13.49 -8.36 -15.77
N ARG A 76 -13.65 -7.29 -14.99
CA ARG A 76 -12.79 -6.10 -15.08
C ARG A 76 -11.60 -6.33 -14.16
N GLU A 77 -10.40 -6.45 -14.72
CA GLU A 77 -9.18 -6.43 -13.89
C GLU A 77 -9.00 -5.00 -13.37
N HIS A 78 -8.96 -4.84 -12.05
CA HIS A 78 -8.75 -3.56 -11.39
C HIS A 78 -7.58 -3.69 -10.42
N TYR A 79 -6.44 -3.08 -10.77
CA TYR A 79 -5.21 -3.16 -9.97
C TYR A 79 -4.46 -1.85 -9.97
N VAL A 80 -3.59 -1.68 -8.97
CA VAL A 80 -2.67 -0.55 -8.88
C VAL A 80 -1.31 -0.99 -9.35
N ARG A 81 -0.65 -0.14 -10.14
CA ARG A 81 0.75 -0.29 -10.52
C ARG A 81 1.54 0.87 -9.96
N VAL A 82 2.47 0.56 -9.06
CA VAL A 82 3.43 1.51 -8.49
C VAL A 82 4.77 1.25 -9.17
N ASN A 83 5.32 2.24 -9.88
CA ASN A 83 6.52 2.09 -10.71
C ASN A 83 6.48 0.79 -11.55
N HIS A 84 7.56 0.00 -11.50
CA HIS A 84 7.72 -1.28 -12.18
C HIS A 84 7.42 -2.49 -11.27
N TRP A 85 6.77 -2.29 -10.12
CA TRP A 85 6.42 -3.39 -9.22
C TRP A 85 5.37 -4.32 -9.85
N PRO A 86 5.29 -5.58 -9.38
CA PRO A 86 4.19 -6.47 -9.73
C PRO A 86 2.83 -5.83 -9.41
N ARG A 87 1.80 -6.26 -10.12
CA ARG A 87 0.43 -5.73 -9.99
C ARG A 87 -0.01 -5.83 -8.53
N MET A 88 -0.52 -4.73 -7.98
CA MET A 88 -1.04 -4.66 -6.62
C MET A 88 -2.55 -4.81 -6.65
N TYR A 89 -3.07 -5.76 -5.89
CA TYR A 89 -4.50 -5.96 -5.72
C TYR A 89 -4.97 -5.26 -4.45
N ILE A 90 -6.13 -4.61 -4.52
CA ILE A 90 -6.73 -3.89 -3.39
C ILE A 90 -7.93 -4.67 -2.88
N ALA A 91 -7.97 -4.87 -1.57
CA ALA A 91 -9.07 -5.52 -0.88
C ALA A 91 -9.36 -4.82 0.44
N ARG A 92 -10.60 -4.91 0.90
CA ARG A 92 -10.98 -4.50 2.26
C ARG A 92 -10.86 -5.70 3.20
N LYS A 93 -10.22 -5.52 4.33
CA LYS A 93 -10.05 -6.53 5.39
C LYS A 93 -11.28 -6.56 6.30
N GLN A 94 -11.37 -7.61 7.12
CA GLN A 94 -12.45 -7.80 8.10
C GLN A 94 -12.45 -6.73 9.20
N ASP A 95 -11.29 -6.20 9.53
CA ASP A 95 -11.09 -5.07 10.45
C ASP A 95 -11.42 -3.70 9.82
N TRP A 96 -12.05 -3.70 8.63
CA TRP A 96 -12.43 -2.53 7.84
C TRP A 96 -11.29 -1.71 7.24
N SER A 97 -10.03 -2.06 7.55
CA SER A 97 -8.85 -1.51 6.89
C SER A 97 -8.75 -1.96 5.43
N TRP A 98 -8.01 -1.19 4.63
CA TRP A 98 -7.66 -1.56 3.27
C TRP A 98 -6.28 -2.23 3.25
N GLU A 99 -6.16 -3.27 2.43
CA GLU A 99 -4.89 -3.86 2.06
C GLU A 99 -4.69 -3.70 0.56
N MET A 100 -3.49 -3.26 0.17
CA MET A 100 -3.01 -3.29 -1.19
C MET A 100 -1.73 -4.13 -1.24
N SER A 101 -1.74 -5.28 -1.89
CA SER A 101 -0.61 -6.21 -1.85
C SER A 101 -0.35 -6.95 -3.15
N ASN A 102 0.86 -7.49 -3.25
CA ASN A 102 1.28 -8.46 -4.25
C ASN A 102 2.17 -9.52 -3.58
N SER A 103 2.82 -10.38 -4.36
CA SER A 103 3.71 -11.40 -3.79
C SER A 103 4.90 -10.84 -3.03
N LEU A 104 5.37 -9.62 -3.35
CA LEU A 104 6.61 -9.02 -2.89
C LEU A 104 6.43 -8.04 -1.73
N CYS A 105 5.35 -7.28 -1.68
CA CYS A 105 5.10 -6.29 -0.64
C CYS A 105 3.62 -6.09 -0.35
N ARG A 106 3.35 -5.45 0.77
CA ARG A 106 2.02 -5.09 1.27
C ARG A 106 2.00 -3.62 1.68
N TYR A 107 0.86 -2.99 1.43
CA TYR A 107 0.48 -1.69 1.95
C TYR A 107 -0.81 -1.89 2.76
N SER A 108 -0.83 -1.45 4.01
CA SER A 108 -2.01 -1.48 4.88
C SER A 108 -2.45 -0.05 5.17
N SER A 109 -3.73 0.27 5.06
CA SER A 109 -4.22 1.60 5.44
C SER A 109 -4.09 1.78 6.95
N MET A 110 -3.51 2.89 7.37
CA MET A 110 -3.56 3.31 8.76
C MET A 110 -5.01 3.63 9.17
N PRO A 111 -5.42 3.25 10.39
CA PRO A 111 -6.71 3.64 10.94
C PRO A 111 -6.87 5.17 10.96
N ASP A 112 -7.94 5.66 10.36
CA ASP A 112 -8.31 7.08 10.36
C ASP A 112 -9.79 7.30 10.75
N PRO A 113 -10.16 6.96 12.01
CA PRO A 113 -11.56 6.94 12.46
C PRO A 113 -12.24 8.32 12.46
N ASP A 114 -11.45 9.39 12.47
CA ASP A 114 -11.94 10.77 12.52
C ASP A 114 -12.37 11.29 11.12
N LYS A 115 -12.17 10.52 10.05
CA LYS A 115 -12.60 10.89 8.69
C LYS A 115 -13.98 10.33 8.38
N GLU A 116 -14.79 11.13 7.68
CA GLU A 116 -16.16 10.77 7.27
C GLU A 116 -16.21 9.47 6.44
N ASP A 117 -15.21 9.24 5.59
CA ASP A 117 -15.01 8.01 4.80
C ASP A 117 -13.83 7.15 5.30
N GLY A 118 -13.49 7.24 6.59
CA GLY A 118 -12.34 6.56 7.19
C GLY A 118 -12.46 5.03 7.23
N THR A 119 -11.37 4.37 7.62
CA THR A 119 -11.30 2.90 7.73
C THR A 119 -12.01 2.34 8.98
N GLY A 120 -12.86 3.14 9.64
CA GLY A 120 -13.55 2.75 10.88
C GLY A 120 -12.67 2.85 12.14
N PRO A 121 -13.25 2.65 13.33
CA PRO A 121 -12.51 2.67 14.60
C PRO A 121 -11.44 1.58 14.66
N TYR A 122 -10.30 1.89 15.29
CA TYR A 122 -9.27 0.89 15.57
C TYR A 122 -9.85 -0.18 16.51
N TYR A 123 -10.11 -1.37 15.99
CA TYR A 123 -10.40 -2.53 16.82
C TYR A 123 -9.07 -3.20 17.16
N ALA A 124 -8.58 -2.99 18.39
CA ALA A 124 -7.50 -3.80 18.91
C ALA A 124 -8.00 -5.25 18.98
N VAL A 125 -7.34 -6.15 18.25
CA VAL A 125 -7.57 -7.58 18.40
C VAL A 125 -7.01 -7.97 19.78
N ILE A 126 -7.89 -8.35 20.70
CA ILE A 126 -7.58 -8.84 22.05
C ILE A 126 -7.13 -10.29 21.96
#